data_AF-A0A2B0WSA1-F1
#
_entry.id   AF-A0A2B0WSA1-F1
#
_cell.length_a   1.000
_cell.length_b   1.000
_cell.length_c   1.000
_cell.angle_alpha   90.00
_cell.angle_beta   90.00
_cell.angle_gamma   90.00
#
_symmetry.space_group_name_H-M   'P 1'
#
loop_
_entity.id
_entity.type
_entity.pdbx_description
1 polymer ?
#
loop_
_entity_poly.entity_id
_entity_poly.type
_entity_poly.pdbx_seq_one_letter_code
_entity_poly.pdbx_strand_id
1 'polypeptide(L)'
;MHVSQMKKQSTTTSNALSCDLGVDRLVSCVTNTGDAFLIDGKKLKSINQYFNKMIRNLQLKNVENGLSKRIVTNKMAAFWHKRERQINGYLSQTVGLLFKKLKELDIDTIVVGYNAGWKQKSDMGQKNNQKFVQIPFHKLIAAIENKCVKEGIRFLKQEESYTSKASFLDKDPVPVWSKDDRRQYLFSGKRITRGLYQSKAGKCIHADINGALNTLQKSKVVEWDENLKVKTPILLEVQKCKAVASCIA
;
A
#
# COMPACT_ATOMS: atom_id res chain seq x y z
N MET A 1 8.72 -25.38 23.72
CA MET A 1 8.60 -24.79 22.37
C MET A 1 7.11 -24.64 22.06
N HIS A 2 6.57 -23.42 22.09
CA HIS A 2 5.15 -23.20 21.78
C HIS A 2 5.03 -23.13 20.25
N VAL A 3 4.69 -24.25 19.62
CA VAL A 3 4.37 -24.30 18.19
C VAL A 3 3.10 -23.46 18.02
N SER A 4 3.24 -22.25 17.46
CA SER A 4 2.08 -21.41 17.16
C SER A 4 1.20 -22.17 16.16
N GLN A 5 0.09 -22.73 16.62
CA GLN A 5 -0.87 -23.42 15.76
C GLN A 5 -1.42 -22.41 14.74
N MET A 6 -1.14 -22.66 13.47
CA MET A 6 -1.65 -21.86 12.37
C MET A 6 -3.16 -22.07 12.30
N LYS A 7 -3.94 -20.99 12.36
CA LYS A 7 -5.40 -21.07 12.26
C LYS A 7 -5.80 -21.47 10.83
N LYS A 8 -6.78 -22.37 10.70
CA LYS A 8 -7.32 -22.79 9.41
C LYS A 8 -7.91 -21.56 8.68
N GLN A 9 -7.51 -21.35 7.43
CA GLN A 9 -8.04 -20.26 6.61
C GLN A 9 -9.49 -20.55 6.22
N SER A 10 -10.34 -19.52 6.28
CA SER A 10 -11.72 -19.62 5.78
C SER A 10 -11.73 -19.91 4.27
N THR A 11 -12.61 -20.81 3.85
CA THR A 11 -12.86 -21.12 2.43
C THR A 11 -13.93 -20.22 1.81
N THR A 12 -14.77 -19.60 2.65
CA THR A 12 -15.82 -18.64 2.25
C THR A 12 -15.42 -17.23 2.67
N THR A 13 -15.90 -16.25 1.91
CA THR A 13 -15.62 -14.82 2.15
C THR A 13 -16.94 -14.13 2.44
N SER A 14 -17.09 -13.60 3.66
CA SER A 14 -18.24 -12.79 4.09
C SER A 14 -17.84 -11.31 4.13
N ASN A 15 -16.77 -11.02 4.87
CA ASN A 15 -16.29 -9.67 5.12
C ASN A 15 -14.90 -9.52 4.51
N ALA A 16 -14.83 -8.84 3.36
CA ALA A 16 -13.59 -8.62 2.65
C ALA A 16 -13.10 -7.19 2.79
N LEU A 17 -11.78 -7.05 2.93
CA LEU A 17 -11.06 -5.78 2.87
C LEU A 17 -10.14 -5.78 1.66
N SER A 18 -10.30 -4.79 0.79
CA SER A 18 -9.33 -4.53 -0.27
C SER A 18 -8.35 -3.45 0.16
N CYS A 19 -7.07 -3.66 -0.17
CA CYS A 19 -5.97 -2.77 0.14
C CYS A 19 -5.23 -2.38 -1.15
N ASP A 20 -5.24 -1.09 -1.47
CA ASP A 20 -4.37 -0.48 -2.48
C ASP A 20 -3.11 0.11 -1.81
N LEU A 21 -1.94 -0.08 -2.42
CA LEU A 21 -0.65 0.36 -1.85
C LEU A 21 -0.11 1.60 -2.56
N GLY A 22 0.25 2.61 -1.78
CA GLY A 22 0.73 3.89 -2.29
C GLY A 22 1.88 4.50 -1.51
N VAL A 23 2.32 5.68 -1.93
CA VAL A 23 3.46 6.39 -1.30
C VAL A 23 2.99 7.36 -0.22
N ASP A 24 2.00 8.21 -0.53
CA ASP A 24 1.51 9.24 0.40
C ASP A 24 0.45 8.69 1.35
N ARG A 25 -0.39 7.79 0.83
CA ARG A 25 -1.23 6.87 1.58
C ARG A 25 -0.57 5.51 1.40
N LEU A 26 0.02 4.97 2.46
CA LEU A 26 0.80 3.73 2.36
C LEU A 26 -0.12 2.56 2.04
N VAL A 27 -1.28 2.54 2.68
CA VAL A 27 -2.35 1.55 2.45
C VAL A 27 -3.67 2.30 2.41
N SER A 28 -4.44 2.10 1.35
CA SER A 28 -5.81 2.60 1.20
C SER A 28 -6.75 1.41 1.28
N CYS A 29 -7.63 1.40 2.27
CA CYS A 29 -8.45 0.24 2.59
C CYS A 29 -9.93 0.54 2.41
N VAL A 30 -10.67 -0.43 1.88
CA VAL A 30 -12.12 -0.38 1.75
C VAL A 30 -12.74 -1.76 1.94
N THR A 31 -13.86 -1.85 2.64
CA THR A 31 -14.62 -3.08 2.82
C THR A 31 -15.68 -3.25 1.74
N ASN A 32 -16.17 -4.48 1.56
CA ASN A 32 -17.36 -4.74 0.76
C ASN A 32 -18.64 -4.06 1.31
N THR A 33 -18.64 -3.69 2.60
CA THR A 33 -19.72 -2.93 3.27
C THR A 33 -19.57 -1.41 3.17
N GLY A 34 -18.46 -0.91 2.58
CA GLY A 34 -18.26 0.51 2.30
C GLY A 34 -17.53 1.30 3.39
N ASP A 35 -17.07 0.64 4.46
CA ASP A 35 -16.13 1.23 5.42
C ASP A 35 -14.78 1.45 4.76
N ALA A 36 -14.19 2.64 4.97
CA ALA A 36 -12.96 3.03 4.31
C ALA A 36 -12.00 3.74 5.28
N PHE A 37 -10.71 3.45 5.15
CA PHE A 37 -9.67 4.12 5.92
C PHE A 37 -8.34 4.13 5.17
N LEU A 38 -7.48 5.08 5.50
CA LEU A 38 -6.16 5.25 4.89
C LEU A 38 -5.11 5.15 5.99
N ILE A 39 -3.99 4.48 5.72
CA ILE A 39 -2.82 4.51 6.59
C ILE A 39 -1.80 5.48 5.97
N ASP A 40 -1.34 6.46 6.74
CA ASP A 40 -0.42 7.47 6.23
C ASP A 40 0.91 6.84 5.76
N GLY A 41 1.48 7.37 4.68
CA GLY A 41 2.79 6.98 4.15
C GLY A 41 3.78 8.14 4.10
N LYS A 42 3.35 9.38 4.39
CA LYS A 42 4.20 10.58 4.26
C LYS A 42 5.43 10.52 5.16
N LYS A 43 5.32 9.93 6.34
CA LYS A 43 6.47 9.73 7.24
C LYS A 43 7.51 8.78 6.66
N LEU A 44 7.08 7.67 6.05
CA LEU A 44 7.99 6.74 5.35
C LEU A 44 8.67 7.42 4.17
N LYS A 45 7.91 8.20 3.39
CA LYS A 45 8.43 9.04 2.30
C LYS A 45 9.47 10.04 2.81
N SER A 46 9.23 10.69 3.94
CA SER A 46 10.17 11.65 4.56
C SER A 46 11.47 10.98 4.98
N ILE A 47 11.42 9.78 5.59
CA ILE A 47 12.61 8.98 5.93
C ILE A 47 13.45 8.69 4.68
N ASN A 48 12.82 8.25 3.59
CA ASN A 48 13.50 8.01 2.32
C ASN A 48 14.11 9.31 1.74
N GLN A 49 13.40 10.43 1.78
CA GLN A 49 13.90 11.72 1.30
C GLN A 49 15.13 12.20 2.09
N TYR A 50 15.07 12.13 3.42
CA TYR A 50 16.18 12.48 4.29
C TYR A 50 17.41 11.62 3.98
N PHE A 51 17.22 10.30 3.87
CA PHE A 51 18.30 9.39 3.51
C PHE A 51 18.95 9.73 2.16
N ASN A 52 18.15 9.97 1.12
CA ASN A 52 18.67 10.35 -0.20
C ASN A 52 19.50 11.63 -0.14
N LYS A 53 19.03 12.64 0.63
CA LYS A 53 19.76 13.89 0.85
C LYS A 53 21.10 13.63 1.54
N MET A 54 21.10 12.81 2.59
CA MET A 54 22.31 12.50 3.35
C MET A 54 23.33 11.70 2.54
N ILE A 55 22.89 10.67 1.82
CA ILE A 55 23.78 9.87 0.95
C ILE A 55 24.39 10.73 -0.15
N ARG A 56 23.60 11.61 -0.79
CA ARG A 56 24.13 12.55 -1.78
C ARG A 56 25.24 13.43 -1.20
N ASN A 57 25.02 13.98 0.00
CA ASN A 57 26.01 14.85 0.64
C ASN A 57 27.29 14.08 1.03
N LEU A 58 27.17 12.85 1.53
CA LEU A 58 28.33 12.01 1.83
C LEU A 58 29.11 11.63 0.56
N GLN A 59 28.40 11.35 -0.53
CA GLN A 59 29.00 11.08 -1.83
C GLN A 59 29.74 12.28 -2.41
N LEU A 60 29.23 13.50 -2.21
CA LEU A 60 29.93 14.74 -2.60
C LEU A 60 31.20 14.94 -1.77
N LYS A 61 31.12 14.72 -0.46
CA LYS A 61 32.31 14.76 0.43
C LYS A 61 33.38 13.75 0.04
N ASN A 62 33.01 12.57 -0.46
CA ASN A 62 34.00 11.63 -1.00
C ASN A 62 34.75 12.27 -2.17
N VAL A 63 34.03 12.88 -3.12
CA VAL A 63 34.65 13.55 -4.28
C VAL A 63 35.55 14.70 -3.86
N GLU A 64 35.11 15.53 -2.90
CA GLU A 64 35.93 16.61 -2.32
C GLU A 64 37.24 16.10 -1.71
N ASN A 65 37.23 14.89 -1.15
CA ASN A 65 38.41 14.22 -0.59
C ASN A 65 39.21 13.40 -1.62
N GLY A 66 38.97 13.59 -2.93
CA GLY A 66 39.65 12.86 -4.00
C GLY A 66 39.22 11.39 -4.15
N LEU A 67 38.16 10.97 -3.47
CA LEU A 67 37.64 9.60 -3.50
C LEU A 67 36.53 9.44 -4.55
N SER A 68 36.43 8.25 -5.12
CA SER A 68 35.32 7.93 -6.02
C SER A 68 33.97 8.00 -5.30
N LYS A 69 32.97 8.56 -5.98
CA LYS A 69 31.56 8.62 -5.53
C LYS A 69 30.98 7.24 -5.21
N ARG A 70 31.55 6.17 -5.77
CA ARG A 70 31.11 4.78 -5.57
C ARG A 70 31.63 4.17 -4.27
N ILE A 71 32.60 4.79 -3.61
CA ILE A 71 33.15 4.29 -2.34
C ILE A 71 32.07 4.40 -1.25
N VAL A 72 31.82 3.30 -0.57
CA VAL A 72 30.91 3.23 0.57
C VAL A 72 31.72 3.36 1.84
N THR A 73 31.52 4.44 2.58
CA THR A 73 32.19 4.65 3.88
C THR A 73 31.39 4.03 5.02
N ASN A 74 32.03 3.77 6.17
CA ASN A 74 31.36 3.30 7.38
C ASN A 74 30.19 4.22 7.80
N LYS A 75 30.34 5.54 7.62
CA LYS A 75 29.27 6.51 7.85
C LYS A 75 28.08 6.26 6.94
N MET A 76 28.32 6.04 5.64
CA MET A 76 27.25 5.69 4.69
C MET A 76 26.57 4.39 5.10
N ALA A 77 27.33 3.32 5.36
CA ALA A 77 26.78 2.03 5.80
C ALA A 77 25.91 2.17 7.07
N ALA A 78 26.36 2.94 8.07
CA ALA A 78 25.56 3.22 9.27
C ALA A 78 24.23 3.93 8.94
N PHE A 79 24.23 4.88 8.00
CA PHE A 79 23.00 5.52 7.51
C PHE A 79 22.07 4.55 6.79
N TRP A 80 22.60 3.63 5.98
CA TRP A 80 21.82 2.57 5.32
C TRP A 80 21.11 1.70 6.37
N HIS A 81 21.85 1.21 7.37
CA HIS A 81 21.27 0.39 8.44
C HIS A 81 20.24 1.17 9.28
N LYS A 82 20.50 2.46 9.56
CA LYS A 82 19.55 3.32 10.29
C LYS A 82 18.24 3.46 9.52
N ARG A 83 18.30 3.76 8.21
CA ARG A 83 17.13 3.83 7.34
C ARG A 83 16.38 2.51 7.35
N GLU A 84 17.08 1.40 7.16
CA GLU A 84 16.46 0.07 7.09
C GLU A 84 15.68 -0.25 8.37
N ARG A 85 16.26 0.02 9.55
CA ARG A 85 15.56 -0.14 10.84
C ARG A 85 14.32 0.75 10.94
N GLN A 86 14.40 2.01 10.52
CA GLN A 86 13.26 2.93 10.55
C GLN A 86 12.13 2.48 9.62
N ILE A 87 12.46 2.01 8.42
CA ILE A 87 11.49 1.47 7.45
C ILE A 87 10.83 0.22 8.02
N ASN A 88 11.61 -0.75 8.49
CA ASN A 88 11.06 -1.99 9.03
C ASN A 88 10.18 -1.74 10.25
N GLY A 89 10.59 -0.84 11.16
CA GLY A 89 9.76 -0.43 12.30
C GLY A 89 8.44 0.21 11.87
N TYR A 90 8.46 1.06 10.84
CA TYR A 90 7.25 1.69 10.31
C TYR A 90 6.31 0.67 9.67
N LEU A 91 6.83 -0.24 8.84
CA LEU A 91 6.03 -1.30 8.21
C LEU A 91 5.40 -2.22 9.26
N SER A 92 6.14 -2.62 10.29
CA SER A 92 5.60 -3.44 11.39
C SER A 92 4.44 -2.74 12.11
N GLN A 93 4.57 -1.44 12.39
CA GLN A 93 3.49 -0.64 12.99
C GLN A 93 2.28 -0.51 12.06
N THR A 94 2.51 -0.29 10.76
CA THR A 94 1.45 -0.27 9.73
C THR A 94 0.68 -1.59 9.71
N VAL A 95 1.37 -2.73 9.70
CA VAL A 95 0.73 -4.05 9.74
C VAL A 95 -0.04 -4.23 11.05
N GLY A 96 0.54 -3.87 12.20
CA GLY A 96 -0.18 -3.94 13.48
C GLY A 96 -1.46 -3.11 13.51
N LEU A 97 -1.41 -1.88 12.98
CA LEU A 97 -2.57 -0.99 12.87
C LEU A 97 -3.62 -1.53 11.91
N LEU A 98 -3.21 -2.06 10.76
CA LEU A 98 -4.08 -2.71 9.80
C LEU A 98 -4.85 -3.87 10.46
N PHE A 99 -4.15 -4.81 11.09
CA PHE A 99 -4.78 -5.96 11.73
C PHE A 99 -5.67 -5.60 12.92
N LYS A 100 -5.36 -4.52 13.65
CA LYS A 100 -6.29 -3.97 14.63
C LYS A 100 -7.61 -3.57 13.97
N LYS A 101 -7.56 -2.86 12.83
CA LYS A 101 -8.75 -2.49 12.07
C LYS A 101 -9.52 -3.67 11.50
N LEU A 102 -8.81 -4.71 11.02
CA LEU A 102 -9.47 -5.92 10.55
C LEU A 102 -10.30 -6.58 11.64
N LYS A 103 -9.76 -6.68 12.85
CA LYS A 103 -10.47 -7.25 13.99
C LYS A 103 -11.68 -6.41 14.40
N GLU A 104 -11.56 -5.08 14.36
CA GLU A 104 -12.67 -4.16 14.65
C GLU A 104 -13.83 -4.30 13.63
N LEU A 105 -13.51 -4.65 12.39
CA LEU A 105 -14.47 -4.76 11.28
C LEU A 105 -14.84 -6.22 10.94
N ASP A 106 -14.39 -7.19 11.75
CA ASP A 106 -14.60 -8.63 11.56
C ASP A 106 -14.28 -9.13 10.14
N ILE A 107 -13.11 -8.74 9.62
CA ILE A 107 -12.65 -9.09 8.27
C ILE A 107 -12.08 -10.50 8.24
N ASP A 108 -12.59 -11.33 7.32
CA ASP A 108 -12.13 -12.70 7.10
C ASP A 108 -11.19 -12.84 5.88
N THR A 109 -11.22 -11.89 4.95
CA THR A 109 -10.49 -11.95 3.68
C THR A 109 -9.83 -10.60 3.36
N ILE A 110 -8.53 -10.62 3.07
CA ILE A 110 -7.81 -9.47 2.52
C ILE A 110 -7.49 -9.71 1.04
N VAL A 111 -7.81 -8.71 0.22
CA VAL A 111 -7.35 -8.60 -1.16
C VAL A 111 -6.32 -7.47 -1.22
N VAL A 112 -5.09 -7.77 -1.59
CA VAL A 112 -4.06 -6.74 -1.81
C VAL A 112 -3.82 -6.55 -3.28
N GLY A 113 -3.96 -5.30 -3.69
CA GLY A 113 -3.52 -4.80 -4.97
C GLY A 113 -2.04 -5.04 -5.23
N TYR A 114 -1.72 -5.70 -6.34
CA TYR A 114 -0.36 -5.95 -6.74
C TYR A 114 -0.19 -5.70 -8.24
N ASN A 115 0.76 -4.84 -8.60
CA ASN A 115 1.18 -4.69 -9.98
C ASN A 115 2.63 -5.18 -10.14
N ALA A 116 2.81 -6.22 -10.95
CA ALA A 116 4.14 -6.81 -11.21
C ALA A 116 5.14 -5.79 -11.78
N GLY A 117 4.65 -4.74 -12.44
CA GLY A 117 5.44 -3.63 -13.01
C GLY A 117 5.97 -2.63 -11.99
N TRP A 118 5.67 -2.76 -10.69
CA TRP A 118 6.11 -1.81 -9.65
C TRP A 118 7.62 -1.51 -9.61
N LYS A 119 8.47 -2.43 -10.08
CA LYS A 119 9.93 -2.22 -10.18
C LYS A 119 10.39 -1.67 -11.54
N GLN A 120 9.58 -1.77 -12.58
CA GLN A 120 9.95 -1.44 -13.95
C GLN A 120 9.21 -0.19 -14.41
N LYS A 121 9.91 0.95 -14.40
CA LYS A 121 9.49 2.24 -15.01
C LYS A 121 7.97 2.47 -14.97
N SER A 122 7.39 2.59 -13.79
CA SER A 122 6.00 3.06 -13.69
C SER A 122 5.86 4.39 -14.44
N ASP A 123 4.86 4.61 -15.27
CA ASP A 123 4.67 5.89 -15.97
C ASP A 123 4.15 7.02 -15.03
N MET A 124 4.59 7.01 -13.76
CA MET A 124 4.19 7.97 -12.72
C MET A 124 5.09 9.22 -12.68
N GLY A 125 6.03 9.34 -13.63
CA GLY A 125 7.03 10.40 -13.72
C GLY A 125 8.29 10.12 -12.88
N GLN A 126 9.45 10.60 -13.36
CA GLN A 126 10.78 10.26 -12.84
C GLN A 126 10.92 10.41 -11.30
N LYS A 127 10.44 11.53 -10.75
CA LYS A 127 10.51 11.83 -9.30
C LYS A 127 9.63 10.91 -8.44
N ASN A 128 8.47 10.49 -8.95
CA ASN A 128 7.59 9.57 -8.22
C ASN A 128 8.07 8.14 -8.33
N ASN A 129 8.57 7.74 -9.51
CA ASN A 129 9.20 6.44 -9.72
C ASN A 129 10.34 6.22 -8.74
N GLN A 130 11.23 7.20 -8.58
CA GLN A 130 12.33 7.09 -7.63
C GLN A 130 11.85 6.88 -6.18
N LYS A 131 10.79 7.58 -5.76
CA LYS A 131 10.23 7.42 -4.41
C LYS A 131 9.57 6.05 -4.23
N PHE A 132 8.83 5.62 -5.25
CA PHE A 132 8.09 4.37 -5.27
C PHE A 132 9.03 3.16 -5.26
N VAL A 133 10.03 3.14 -6.13
CA VAL A 133 11.05 2.08 -6.24
C VAL A 133 11.84 1.91 -4.94
N GLN A 134 12.00 2.98 -4.15
CA GLN A 134 12.73 2.92 -2.88
C GLN A 134 11.89 2.48 -1.67
N ILE A 135 10.56 2.41 -1.78
CA ILE A 135 9.71 1.87 -0.71
C ILE A 135 9.58 0.34 -0.92
N PRO A 136 9.92 -0.48 0.08
CA PRO A 136 9.90 -1.94 -0.10
C PRO A 136 8.48 -2.51 0.06
N PHE A 137 7.58 -2.20 -0.88
CA PHE A 137 6.19 -2.69 -0.88
C PHE A 137 6.10 -4.23 -0.80
N HIS A 138 7.03 -4.94 -1.43
CA HIS A 138 7.11 -6.41 -1.32
C HIS A 138 7.27 -6.88 0.14
N LYS A 139 8.05 -6.17 0.97
CA LYS A 139 8.18 -6.50 2.40
C LYS A 139 6.88 -6.27 3.14
N LEU A 140 6.16 -5.19 2.80
CA LEU A 140 4.85 -4.90 3.39
C LEU A 140 3.84 -5.99 3.03
N ILE A 141 3.72 -6.35 1.75
CA ILE A 141 2.84 -7.44 1.28
C ILE A 141 3.18 -8.75 1.99
N ALA A 142 4.46 -9.14 2.02
CA ALA A 142 4.88 -10.37 2.68
C ALA A 142 4.58 -10.35 4.19
N ALA A 143 4.74 -9.20 4.85
CA ALA A 143 4.41 -9.05 6.27
C ALA A 143 2.89 -9.19 6.52
N ILE A 144 2.05 -8.61 5.64
CA ILE A 144 0.58 -8.76 5.70
C ILE A 144 0.20 -10.22 5.48
N GLU A 145 0.70 -10.85 4.42
CA GLU A 145 0.44 -12.25 4.05
C GLU A 145 0.80 -13.20 5.21
N ASN A 146 2.01 -13.07 5.76
CA ASN A 146 2.45 -13.86 6.91
C ASN A 146 1.58 -13.67 8.15
N LYS A 147 1.09 -12.45 8.38
CA LYS A 147 0.22 -12.13 9.51
C LYS A 147 -1.20 -12.67 9.29
N CYS A 148 -1.71 -12.66 8.06
CA CYS A 148 -2.99 -13.28 7.69
C CYS A 148 -2.98 -14.77 7.99
N VAL A 149 -1.93 -15.47 7.54
CA VAL A 149 -1.72 -16.89 7.78
C VAL A 149 -1.73 -17.21 9.28
N LYS A 150 -1.10 -16.38 10.12
CA LYS A 150 -1.09 -16.56 11.58
C LYS A 150 -2.46 -16.35 12.21
N GLU A 151 -3.27 -15.44 11.68
CA GLU A 151 -4.58 -15.09 12.24
C GLU A 151 -5.74 -15.87 11.62
N GLY A 152 -5.49 -16.70 10.59
CA GLY A 152 -6.52 -17.48 9.90
C GLY A 152 -7.33 -16.65 8.89
N ILE A 153 -6.83 -15.47 8.54
CA ILE A 153 -7.44 -14.58 7.55
C ILE A 153 -7.00 -15.04 6.15
N ARG A 154 -7.94 -15.12 5.22
CA ARG A 154 -7.67 -15.46 3.83
C ARG A 154 -6.95 -14.29 3.16
N PHE A 155 -5.90 -14.56 2.40
CA PHE A 155 -5.10 -13.53 1.74
C PHE A 155 -5.03 -13.79 0.24
N LEU A 156 -5.29 -12.75 -0.57
CA LEU A 156 -5.29 -12.81 -2.02
C LEU A 156 -4.52 -11.64 -2.61
N LYS A 157 -3.71 -11.91 -3.63
CA LYS A 157 -3.06 -10.87 -4.45
C LYS A 157 -3.90 -10.66 -5.71
N GLN A 158 -4.22 -9.42 -6.03
CA GLN A 158 -5.05 -9.08 -7.19
C GLN A 158 -4.31 -8.10 -8.10
N GLU A 159 -4.29 -8.40 -9.39
CA GLU A 159 -3.68 -7.54 -10.41
C GLU A 159 -4.50 -6.26 -10.63
N GLU A 160 -3.84 -5.10 -10.67
CA GLU A 160 -4.47 -3.77 -10.58
C GLU A 160 -4.53 -2.96 -11.89
N SER A 161 -4.46 -3.61 -13.05
CA SER A 161 -4.60 -2.90 -14.32
C SER A 161 -5.93 -2.17 -14.37
N TYR A 162 -5.86 -0.91 -14.78
CA TYR A 162 -7.00 0.00 -14.97
C TYR A 162 -7.84 0.34 -13.72
N THR A 163 -7.50 -0.18 -12.53
CA THR A 163 -8.29 0.04 -11.29
C THR A 163 -8.37 1.52 -10.88
N SER A 164 -7.35 2.31 -11.19
CA SER A 164 -7.33 3.76 -10.92
C SER A 164 -8.06 4.61 -11.98
N LYS A 165 -8.42 4.01 -13.13
CA LYS A 165 -9.08 4.69 -14.25
C LYS A 165 -10.57 4.35 -14.31
N ALA A 166 -10.93 3.08 -14.14
CA ALA A 166 -12.31 2.61 -14.13
C ALA A 166 -13.11 3.24 -12.99
N SER A 167 -14.40 3.50 -13.25
CA SER A 167 -15.32 4.00 -12.25
C SER A 167 -16.03 2.84 -11.57
N PHE A 168 -15.75 2.63 -10.28
CA PHE A 168 -16.48 1.63 -9.50
C PHE A 168 -17.98 1.96 -9.44
N LEU A 169 -18.30 3.24 -9.23
CA LEU A 169 -19.68 3.70 -9.07
C LEU A 169 -20.52 3.53 -10.33
N ASP A 170 -19.89 3.63 -11.51
CA ASP A 170 -20.57 3.43 -12.79
C ASP A 170 -20.51 1.96 -13.26
N LYS A 171 -19.93 1.06 -12.46
CA LYS A 171 -19.72 -0.36 -12.76
C LYS A 171 -18.95 -0.59 -14.07
N ASP A 172 -17.93 0.24 -14.31
CA ASP A 172 -17.06 0.07 -15.48
C ASP A 172 -16.38 -1.31 -15.47
N PRO A 173 -16.23 -1.97 -16.63
CA PRO A 173 -15.44 -3.19 -16.72
C PRO A 173 -13.97 -2.89 -16.40
N VAL A 174 -13.34 -3.74 -15.58
CA VAL A 174 -11.93 -3.62 -15.20
C VAL A 174 -11.10 -4.73 -15.86
N PRO A 175 -10.64 -4.55 -17.11
CA PRO A 175 -9.90 -5.58 -17.84
C PRO A 175 -8.53 -5.86 -17.21
N VAL A 176 -7.97 -7.02 -17.54
CA VAL A 176 -6.56 -7.32 -17.27
C VAL A 176 -5.73 -6.81 -18.44
N TRP A 177 -4.68 -6.05 -18.17
CA TRP A 177 -3.80 -5.59 -19.24
C TRP A 177 -3.00 -6.76 -19.81
N SER A 178 -2.91 -6.83 -21.13
CA SER A 178 -2.02 -7.72 -21.86
C SER A 178 -1.25 -6.90 -22.89
N LYS A 179 0.02 -7.26 -23.15
CA LYS A 179 0.83 -6.63 -24.21
C LYS A 179 0.22 -6.81 -25.59
N ASP A 180 -0.50 -7.91 -25.79
CA ASP A 180 -1.11 -8.26 -27.08
C ASP A 180 -2.47 -7.58 -27.27
N ASP A 181 -3.03 -7.01 -26.20
CA ASP A 181 -4.30 -6.30 -26.25
C ASP A 181 -4.09 -4.84 -26.63
N ARG A 182 -4.45 -4.50 -27.88
CA ARG A 182 -4.37 -3.14 -28.41
C ARG A 182 -5.65 -2.34 -28.21
N ARG A 183 -6.66 -2.88 -27.51
CA ARG A 183 -7.92 -2.18 -27.28
C ARG A 183 -7.69 -0.94 -26.42
N GLN A 184 -8.21 0.19 -26.90
CA GLN A 184 -8.33 1.38 -26.07
C GLN A 184 -9.58 1.26 -25.21
N TYR A 185 -9.39 1.21 -23.89
CA TYR A 185 -10.49 1.21 -22.94
C TYR A 185 -10.89 2.64 -22.59
N LEU A 186 -12.16 2.97 -22.81
CA LEU A 186 -12.76 4.21 -22.36
C LEU A 186 -13.51 3.93 -21.05
N PHE A 187 -13.22 4.73 -20.03
CA PHE A 187 -13.86 4.65 -18.72
C PHE A 187 -14.82 5.82 -18.54
N SER A 188 -15.92 5.60 -17.84
CA SER A 188 -16.99 6.59 -17.70
C SER A 188 -16.62 7.73 -16.75
N GLY A 189 -15.86 7.40 -15.70
CA GLY A 189 -15.39 8.33 -14.68
C GLY A 189 -14.00 8.87 -14.96
N LYS A 190 -13.58 9.82 -14.13
CA LYS A 190 -12.27 10.45 -14.23
C LYS A 190 -11.70 10.82 -12.86
N ARG A 191 -10.38 10.65 -12.73
CA ARG A 191 -9.63 11.19 -11.59
C ARG A 191 -9.43 12.69 -11.80
N ILE A 192 -9.98 13.51 -10.89
CA ILE A 192 -9.86 14.98 -10.94
C ILE A 192 -8.55 15.42 -10.28
N THR A 193 -8.26 14.87 -9.11
CA THR A 193 -7.02 15.14 -8.36
C THR A 193 -6.47 13.86 -7.76
N ARG A 194 -5.30 13.93 -7.14
CA ARG A 194 -4.73 12.77 -6.43
C ARG A 194 -5.65 12.23 -5.33
N GLY A 195 -6.52 13.05 -4.73
CA GLY A 195 -7.45 12.61 -3.70
C GLY A 195 -8.90 12.41 -4.18
N LEU A 196 -9.26 12.86 -5.38
CA LEU A 196 -10.65 12.96 -5.81
C LEU A 196 -10.90 12.27 -7.14
N TYR A 197 -11.86 11.36 -7.16
CA TYR A 197 -12.37 10.70 -8.34
C TYR A 197 -13.84 11.06 -8.55
N GLN A 198 -14.23 11.32 -9.79
CA GLN A 198 -15.58 11.70 -10.18
C GLN A 198 -16.16 10.64 -11.13
N SER A 199 -17.32 10.11 -10.77
CA SER A 199 -18.14 9.25 -11.63
C SER A 199 -18.78 10.03 -12.78
N LYS A 200 -19.34 9.33 -13.76
CA LYS A 200 -20.08 9.93 -14.89
C LYS A 200 -21.26 10.80 -14.41
N ALA A 201 -21.95 10.37 -13.36
CA ALA A 201 -23.05 11.10 -12.74
C ALA A 201 -22.61 12.30 -11.88
N GLY A 202 -21.31 12.61 -11.82
CA GLY A 202 -20.77 13.74 -11.06
C GLY A 202 -20.53 13.46 -9.58
N LYS A 203 -20.93 12.28 -9.06
CA LYS A 203 -20.66 11.86 -7.68
C LYS A 203 -19.16 11.64 -7.47
N CYS A 204 -18.63 12.20 -6.39
CA CYS A 204 -17.21 12.14 -6.07
C CYS A 204 -16.91 11.21 -4.89
N ILE A 205 -15.83 10.44 -5.00
CA ILE A 205 -15.26 9.62 -3.93
C ILE A 205 -13.74 9.78 -3.88
N HIS A 206 -13.12 9.27 -2.83
CA HIS A 206 -11.66 9.31 -2.73
C HIS A 206 -11.01 8.44 -3.80
N ALA A 207 -10.03 8.97 -4.53
CA ALA A 207 -9.46 8.29 -5.71
C ALA A 207 -8.79 6.95 -5.38
N ASP A 208 -8.03 6.88 -4.28
CA ASP A 208 -7.40 5.64 -3.87
C ASP A 208 -8.44 4.61 -3.33
N ILE A 209 -9.61 5.09 -2.86
CA ILE A 209 -10.72 4.20 -2.45
C ILE A 209 -11.43 3.64 -3.68
N ASN A 210 -11.61 4.44 -4.75
CA ASN A 210 -12.07 3.93 -6.04
C ASN A 210 -11.15 2.82 -6.58
N GLY A 211 -9.83 3.04 -6.49
CA GLY A 211 -8.84 2.02 -6.85
C GLY A 211 -9.02 0.72 -6.07
N ALA A 212 -9.07 0.81 -4.73
CA ALA A 212 -9.26 -0.35 -3.87
C ALA A 212 -10.60 -1.08 -4.13
N LEU A 213 -11.69 -0.35 -4.39
CA LEU A 213 -13.00 -0.93 -4.72
C LEU A 213 -12.95 -1.72 -6.04
N ASN A 214 -12.32 -1.15 -7.07
CA ASN A 214 -12.11 -1.85 -8.34
C ASN A 214 -11.23 -3.09 -8.19
N THR A 215 -10.19 -3.03 -7.36
CA THR A 215 -9.37 -4.20 -7.01
C THR A 215 -10.23 -5.29 -6.35
N LEU A 216 -11.12 -4.92 -5.41
CA LEU A 216 -12.03 -5.86 -4.77
C LEU A 216 -13.00 -6.47 -5.80
N GLN A 217 -13.60 -5.64 -6.65
CA GLN A 217 -14.54 -6.09 -7.67
C GLN A 217 -13.91 -7.08 -8.64
N LYS A 218 -12.66 -6.82 -9.05
CA LYS A 218 -11.91 -7.68 -9.96
C LYS A 218 -11.55 -9.04 -9.34
N SER A 219 -11.40 -9.11 -8.02
CA SER A 219 -11.12 -10.37 -7.31
C SER A 219 -12.31 -11.34 -7.27
N LYS A 220 -13.54 -10.84 -7.45
CA LYS A 220 -14.79 -11.62 -7.46
C LYS A 220 -15.02 -12.49 -6.21
N VAL A 221 -14.45 -12.09 -5.07
CA VAL A 221 -14.59 -12.84 -3.81
C VAL A 221 -15.77 -12.43 -2.95
N VAL A 222 -16.44 -11.34 -3.32
CA VAL A 222 -17.63 -10.81 -2.63
C VAL A 222 -18.73 -10.50 -3.62
N GLU A 223 -19.96 -10.65 -3.16
CA GLU A 223 -21.13 -10.08 -3.80
C GLU A 223 -21.32 -8.63 -3.32
N TRP A 224 -21.88 -7.79 -4.18
CA TRP A 224 -22.04 -6.36 -3.91
C TRP A 224 -23.49 -6.03 -3.63
N ASP A 225 -23.72 -5.27 -2.55
CA ASP A 225 -25.00 -4.63 -2.30
C ASP A 225 -25.21 -3.49 -3.33
N GLU A 226 -26.34 -3.50 -4.03
CA GLU A 226 -26.70 -2.46 -4.98
C GLU A 226 -26.84 -1.07 -4.34
N ASN A 227 -27.11 -1.03 -3.03
CA ASN A 227 -27.26 0.20 -2.24
C ASN A 227 -25.98 0.60 -1.49
N LEU A 228 -24.83 0.02 -1.83
CA LEU A 228 -23.56 0.31 -1.17
C LEU A 228 -23.26 1.81 -1.12
N LYS A 229 -23.12 2.33 0.10
CA LYS A 229 -22.67 3.70 0.36
C LYS A 229 -21.22 3.68 0.85
N VAL A 230 -20.31 4.09 -0.02
CA VAL A 230 -18.89 4.25 0.32
C VAL A 230 -18.73 5.42 1.29
N LYS A 231 -18.21 5.14 2.49
CA LYS A 231 -17.95 6.16 3.51
C LYS A 231 -16.70 6.96 3.16
N THR A 232 -16.67 8.22 3.60
CA THR A 232 -15.45 9.04 3.51
C THR A 232 -14.35 8.42 4.35
N PRO A 233 -13.15 8.20 3.79
CA PRO A 233 -12.12 7.48 4.51
C PRO A 233 -11.49 8.31 5.63
N ILE A 234 -11.22 7.67 6.76
CA ILE A 234 -10.48 8.29 7.87
C ILE A 234 -8.98 8.03 7.70
N LEU A 235 -8.15 9.06 7.87
CA LEU A 235 -6.70 8.92 7.87
C LEU A 235 -6.19 8.46 9.24
N LEU A 236 -5.47 7.34 9.25
CA LEU A 236 -4.84 6.76 10.43
C LEU A 236 -3.33 7.03 10.39
N GLU A 237 -2.83 7.58 11.49
CA GLU A 237 -1.39 7.82 11.65
C GLU A 237 -0.67 6.61 12.23
N VAL A 238 0.51 6.32 11.68
CA VAL A 238 1.40 5.29 12.21
C VAL A 238 2.22 5.85 13.36
N GLN A 239 1.77 5.55 14.59
CA GLN A 239 2.41 5.98 15.83
C GLN A 239 3.86 5.49 15.89
N LYS A 240 4.79 6.34 16.36
CA LYS A 240 6.14 5.86 16.69
C LYS A 240 6.02 4.88 17.85
N CYS A 241 6.79 3.78 17.85
CA CYS A 241 7.08 3.04 19.07
C CYS A 241 7.48 4.07 20.14
N LYS A 242 6.74 4.12 21.26
CA LYS A 242 7.25 4.73 22.48
C LYS A 242 8.53 3.97 22.80
N ALA A 243 9.63 4.68 23.06
CA ALA A 243 10.79 4.03 23.64
C ALA A 243 10.27 3.37 24.93
N VAL A 244 10.32 2.04 24.99
CA VAL A 244 10.14 1.35 26.27
C VAL A 244 11.36 1.80 27.06
N ALA A 245 11.16 2.71 28.01
CA ALA A 245 12.17 3.00 29.00
C ALA A 245 12.42 1.68 29.71
N SER A 246 13.53 1.02 29.36
CA SER A 246 14.08 -0.06 30.16
C SER A 246 14.57 0.58 31.44
N CYS A 247 13.66 0.81 32.38
CA CYS A 247 14.02 0.92 33.78
C CYS A 247 14.45 -0.49 34.20
N ILE A 248 15.71 -0.80 33.96
CA ILE A 248 16.38 -1.88 34.68
C ILE A 248 16.60 -1.31 36.07
N ALA A 249 15.82 -1.83 37.03
CA ALA A 249 16.02 -1.62 38.45
C ALA A 249 17.19 -2.49 38.94
#